data_AF-A0A454VXW2-F1
#
_entry.id   AF-A0A454VXW2-F1
#
_cell.length_a   1.000
_cell.length_b   1.000
_cell.length_c   1.000
_cell.angle_alpha   90.00
_cell.angle_beta   90.00
_cell.angle_gamma   90.00
#
_symmetry.space_group_name_H-M   'P 1'
#
loop_
_entity.id
_entity.type
_entity.pdbx_description
1 polymer ?
#
loop_
_entity_poly.entity_id
_entity_poly.type
_entity_poly.pdbx_seq_one_letter_code
_entity_poly.pdbx_strand_id
1 'polypeptide(L)'
;MPLSLAHQSLEELGGHSSVLARQRRDHAELDRLMRHCESTGPSRAERRATFQEIVRLTFSHAFAEETVLWPALRRLVPDGEELTARVEEEHQQIN
;
A
#
# COMPACT_ATOMS: atom_id res chain seq x y z
N MET A 1 19.32 -12.85 -9.08
CA MET A 1 18.62 -12.03 -8.07
C MET A 1 17.29 -11.63 -8.69
N PRO A 2 16.13 -11.98 -8.11
CA PRO A 2 14.86 -11.44 -8.60
C PRO A 2 14.87 -9.91 -8.45
N LEU A 3 14.33 -9.20 -9.44
CA LEU A 3 14.17 -7.75 -9.40
C LEU A 3 13.10 -7.39 -8.36
N SER A 4 13.37 -6.38 -7.53
CA SER A 4 12.36 -5.82 -6.63
C SER A 4 11.10 -5.42 -7.41
N LEU A 5 9.92 -5.77 -6.87
CA LEU A 5 8.62 -5.41 -7.45
C LEU A 5 8.47 -3.89 -7.65
N ALA A 6 9.17 -3.10 -6.84
CA ALA A 6 9.17 -1.64 -6.95
C ALA A 6 9.70 -1.15 -8.31
N HIS A 7 10.62 -1.89 -8.94
CA HIS A 7 11.30 -1.51 -10.17
C HIS A 7 10.76 -2.23 -11.42
N GLN A 8 9.82 -3.16 -11.25
CA GLN A 8 9.25 -3.91 -12.37
C GLN A 8 8.31 -3.03 -13.21
N SER A 9 8.25 -3.27 -14.52
CA SER A 9 7.31 -2.63 -15.43
C SER A 9 5.85 -2.99 -15.12
N LEU A 10 4.89 -2.27 -15.70
CA LEU A 10 3.48 -2.63 -15.54
C LEU A 10 3.16 -4.02 -16.10
N GLU A 11 3.79 -4.42 -17.20
CA GLU A 11 3.60 -5.76 -17.78
C GLU A 11 4.13 -6.86 -16.86
N GLU A 12 5.31 -6.68 -16.29
CA GLU A 12 5.89 -7.62 -15.31
C GLU A 12 5.05 -7.74 -14.04
N LEU A 13 4.37 -6.66 -13.63
CA LEU A 13 3.41 -6.70 -12.54
C LEU A 13 2.06 -7.34 -12.90
N GLY A 14 1.82 -7.73 -14.16
CA GLY A 14 0.55 -8.33 -14.60
C GLY A 14 -0.46 -7.32 -15.18
N GLY A 15 0.02 -6.16 -15.62
CA GLY A 15 -0.78 -5.13 -16.29
C GLY A 15 -1.55 -4.20 -15.35
N HIS A 16 -2.34 -3.30 -15.94
CA HIS A 16 -3.04 -2.21 -15.22
C HIS A 16 -4.02 -2.70 -14.15
N SER A 17 -4.67 -3.85 -14.39
CA SER A 17 -5.65 -4.49 -13.52
C SER A 17 -5.03 -5.37 -12.44
N SER A 18 -3.71 -5.55 -12.43
CA SER A 18 -3.04 -6.32 -11.39
C SER A 18 -3.17 -5.67 -10.03
N VAL A 19 -3.36 -6.50 -9.00
CA VAL A 19 -3.32 -6.08 -7.60
C VAL A 19 -1.96 -5.44 -7.25
N LEU A 20 -0.85 -5.93 -7.80
CA LEU A 20 0.49 -5.35 -7.56
C LEU A 20 0.63 -3.96 -8.21
N ALA A 21 0.13 -3.81 -9.43
CA ALA A 21 0.13 -2.52 -10.12
C ALA A 21 -0.78 -1.51 -9.40
N ARG A 22 -1.92 -1.96 -8.85
CA ARG A 22 -2.79 -1.15 -8.00
C ARG A 22 -2.06 -0.71 -6.72
N GLN A 23 -1.45 -1.64 -6.01
CA GLN A 23 -0.75 -1.38 -4.74
C GLN A 23 0.37 -0.35 -4.90
N ARG A 24 1.14 -0.42 -5.99
CA ARG A 24 2.14 0.61 -6.31
C ARG A 24 1.53 2.00 -6.53
N ARG A 25 0.39 2.08 -7.22
CA ARG A 25 -0.32 3.36 -7.41
C ARG A 25 -0.86 3.89 -6.08
N ASP A 26 -1.41 3.00 -5.27
CA ASP A 26 -1.94 3.34 -3.95
C ASP A 26 -0.83 3.90 -3.04
N HIS A 27 0.39 3.33 -3.07
CA HIS A 27 1.55 3.90 -2.36
C HIS A 27 1.92 5.31 -2.84
N ALA A 28 2.01 5.53 -4.16
CA ALA A 28 2.35 6.84 -4.71
C ALA A 28 1.28 7.90 -4.36
N GLU A 29 0.01 7.50 -4.33
CA GLU A 29 -1.09 8.38 -3.96
C GLU A 29 -1.12 8.66 -2.46
N LEU A 30 -0.89 7.65 -1.61
CA LEU A 30 -0.81 7.81 -0.16
C LEU A 30 0.30 8.81 0.22
N ASP A 31 1.47 8.68 -0.39
CA ASP A 31 2.61 9.57 -0.22
C ASP A 31 2.29 11.01 -0.68
N ARG A 32 1.54 11.19 -1.78
CA ARG A 32 1.02 12.50 -2.22
C ARG A 32 0.07 13.12 -1.18
N LEU A 33 -0.86 12.33 -0.66
CA LEU A 33 -1.86 12.79 0.32
C LEU A 33 -1.22 13.15 1.66
N MET A 34 -0.26 12.35 2.14
CA MET A 34 0.49 12.62 3.37
C MET A 34 1.25 13.95 3.27
N ARG A 35 2.00 14.17 2.18
CA ARG A 35 2.68 15.46 1.93
C ARG A 35 1.71 16.64 1.88
N HIS A 36 0.53 16.45 1.30
CA HIS A 36 -0.47 17.51 1.24
C HIS A 36 -0.96 17.88 2.66
N CYS A 37 -1.25 16.89 3.50
CA CYS A 37 -1.62 17.10 4.91
C CYS A 37 -0.55 17.85 5.72
N GLU A 38 0.72 17.55 5.50
CA GLU A 38 1.87 18.16 6.21
C GLU A 38 2.20 19.57 5.72
N SER A 39 1.78 19.91 4.49
CA SER A 39 2.07 21.22 3.92
C SER A 39 1.36 22.37 4.65
N THR A 40 1.94 23.57 4.59
CA THR A 40 1.41 24.77 5.27
C THR A 40 0.21 25.40 4.56
N GLY A 41 -0.11 24.95 3.34
CA GLY A 41 -1.13 25.53 2.46
C GLY A 41 -2.60 25.20 2.76
N PRO A 42 -2.99 23.97 3.13
CA PRO A 42 -4.41 23.62 3.18
C PRO A 42 -5.09 24.18 4.43
N SER A 43 -6.32 24.60 4.29
CA SER A 43 -7.22 24.92 5.40
C SER A 43 -7.49 23.69 6.28
N ARG A 44 -8.11 23.89 7.44
CA ARG A 44 -8.55 22.79 8.31
C ARG A 44 -9.54 21.86 7.60
N ALA A 45 -10.42 22.41 6.77
CA ALA A 45 -11.40 21.63 6.01
C ALA A 45 -10.72 20.75 4.95
N GLU A 46 -9.76 21.30 4.21
CA GLU A 46 -8.99 20.55 3.20
C GLU A 46 -8.13 19.46 3.85
N ARG A 47 -7.48 19.75 4.98
CA ARG A 47 -6.78 18.71 5.77
C ARG A 47 -7.72 17.59 6.21
N ARG A 48 -8.93 17.93 6.66
CA ARG A 48 -9.93 16.92 7.05
C ARG A 48 -10.37 16.06 5.87
N ALA A 49 -10.61 16.65 4.71
CA ALA A 49 -10.96 15.92 3.50
C ALA A 49 -9.81 14.99 3.06
N THR A 50 -8.58 15.50 3.04
CA THR A 50 -7.38 14.71 2.71
C THR A 50 -7.18 13.55 3.67
N PHE A 51 -7.39 13.76 4.97
CA PHE A 51 -7.33 12.69 5.96
C PHE A 51 -8.39 11.60 5.71
N GLN A 52 -9.61 11.97 5.30
CA GLN A 52 -10.64 11.00 4.93
C GLN A 52 -10.24 10.19 3.68
N GLU A 53 -9.58 10.82 2.70
CA GLU A 53 -9.05 10.13 1.53
C GLU A 53 -7.95 9.14 1.90
N ILE A 54 -7.03 9.53 2.79
CA ILE A 54 -5.99 8.64 3.34
C ILE A 54 -6.63 7.41 3.98
N VAL A 55 -7.57 7.60 4.92
CA VAL A 55 -8.24 6.49 5.63
C VAL A 55 -8.93 5.54 4.64
N ARG A 56 -9.66 6.08 3.65
CA ARG A 56 -10.34 5.28 2.63
C ARG A 56 -9.35 4.46 1.79
N LEU A 57 -8.24 5.09 1.37
CA LEU A 57 -7.23 4.44 0.55
C LEU A 57 -6.55 3.32 1.34
N THR A 58 -6.05 3.62 2.54
CA THR A 58 -5.35 2.66 3.42
C THR A 58 -6.20 1.44 3.73
N PHE A 59 -7.50 1.60 4.01
CA PHE A 59 -8.38 0.46 4.27
C PHE A 59 -8.48 -0.49 3.07
N SER A 60 -8.73 0.05 1.88
CA SER A 60 -8.84 -0.75 0.66
C SER A 60 -7.51 -1.39 0.23
N HIS A 61 -6.40 -0.76 0.62
CA HIS A 61 -5.04 -1.21 0.36
C HIS A 61 -4.69 -2.40 1.26
N ALA A 62 -4.81 -2.22 2.59
CA ALA A 62 -4.58 -3.24 3.60
C ALA A 62 -5.46 -4.47 3.36
N PHE A 63 -6.73 -4.27 3.01
CA PHE A 63 -7.62 -5.39 2.67
C PHE A 63 -7.09 -6.26 1.52
N ALA A 64 -6.52 -5.66 0.47
CA ALA A 64 -5.94 -6.42 -0.64
C ALA A 64 -4.63 -7.12 -0.25
N GLU A 65 -3.88 -6.57 0.70
CA GLU A 65 -2.70 -7.22 1.25
C GLU A 65 -3.09 -8.45 2.09
N GLU A 66 -3.98 -8.26 3.05
CA GLU A 66 -4.51 -9.30 3.95
C GLU A 66 -5.16 -10.46 3.23
N THR A 67 -6.00 -10.17 2.23
CA THR A 67 -6.84 -11.19 1.57
C THR A 67 -6.18 -11.83 0.36
N VAL A 68 -5.16 -11.19 -0.23
CA VAL A 68 -4.55 -11.66 -1.49
C VAL A 68 -3.04 -11.75 -1.38
N LEU A 69 -2.35 -10.65 -1.06
CA LEU A 69 -0.89 -10.60 -1.21
C LEU A 69 -0.15 -11.39 -0.14
N TRP A 70 -0.49 -11.26 1.13
CA TRP A 70 0.19 -11.99 2.21
C TRP A 70 -0.02 -13.50 2.10
N PRO A 71 -1.24 -14.02 1.85
CA PRO A 71 -1.42 -15.43 1.55
C PRO A 71 -0.58 -15.94 0.37
N ALA A 72 -0.42 -15.12 -0.67
CA ALA A 72 0.42 -15.47 -1.82
C ALA A 72 1.93 -15.45 -1.46
N LEU A 73 2.40 -14.43 -0.74
CA LEU A 73 3.78 -14.30 -0.28
C LEU A 73 4.22 -15.48 0.58
N ARG A 74 3.41 -15.84 1.58
CA ARG A 74 3.64 -17.00 2.46
C ARG A 74 3.82 -18.31 1.68
N ARG A 75 3.13 -18.46 0.54
CA ARG A 75 3.20 -19.67 -0.30
C ARG A 75 4.34 -19.68 -1.30
N LEU A 76 4.79 -18.51 -1.75
CA LEU A 76 5.66 -18.37 -2.92
C LEU A 76 7.09 -17.93 -2.57
N VAL A 77 7.30 -17.34 -1.40
CA VAL A 77 8.58 -16.80 -0.96
C VAL A 77 9.08 -17.56 0.27
N PRO A 78 10.34 -18.04 0.29
CA PRO A 78 10.89 -18.83 1.41
C PRO A 78 10.70 -18.20 2.79
N ASP A 79 10.85 -16.88 2.90
CA ASP A 79 10.72 -16.13 4.16
C ASP A 79 9.38 -15.37 4.24
N GLY A 80 8.38 -15.80 3.46
CA GLY A 80 7.10 -15.10 3.33
C GLY A 80 6.32 -14.98 4.64
N GLU A 81 6.40 -15.98 5.52
CA GLU A 81 5.77 -15.94 6.85
C GLU A 81 6.38 -14.86 7.74
N GLU A 82 7.71 -14.80 7.85
CA GLU A 82 8.40 -13.79 8.66
C GLU A 82 8.17 -12.37 8.12
N LEU A 83 8.26 -12.21 6.79
CA LEU A 83 8.06 -10.93 6.14
C LEU A 83 6.64 -10.38 6.36
N THR A 84 5.63 -11.24 6.26
CA THR A 84 4.22 -10.83 6.43
C THR A 84 3.87 -10.60 7.90
N ALA A 85 4.39 -11.41 8.83
CA ALA A 85 4.15 -11.24 10.26
C ALA A 85 4.61 -9.86 10.78
N ARG A 86 5.77 -9.38 10.33
CA ARG A 86 6.27 -8.05 10.73
C ARG A 86 5.36 -6.92 10.24
N VAL A 87 4.89 -7.00 9.00
CA VAL A 87 3.99 -5.98 8.42
C VAL A 87 2.60 -6.05 9.06
N GLU A 88 2.11 -7.25 9.34
CA GLU A 88 0.86 -7.47 10.09
C GLU A 88 0.90 -6.83 11.48
N GLU A 89 2.01 -6.96 12.20
CA GLU A 89 2.21 -6.31 13.50
C GLU A 89 2.16 -4.77 13.39
N GLU A 90 2.81 -4.20 12.38
CA GLU A 90 2.76 -2.76 12.11
C GLU A 90 1.33 -2.28 11.77
N HIS A 91 0.56 -3.07 11.01
CA HIS A 91 -0.84 -2.77 10.67
C HIS A 91 -1.75 -2.76 11.91
N GLN A 92 -1.56 -3.70 12.83
CA GLN A 92 -2.34 -3.79 14.08
C GLN A 92 -2.08 -2.63 15.05
N GLN A 93 -0.96 -1.91 14.91
CA GLN A 93 -0.71 -0.71 15.71
C GLN A 93 -1.50 0.51 15.24
N ILE A 94 -1.97 0.49 13.99
CA ILE A 94 -2.66 1.62 13.34
C ILE A 94 -4.18 1.40 13.26
N ASN A 95 -4.62 0.15 13.06
CA ASN A 95 -6.04 -0.25 13.03
C ASN A 95 -6.70 -0.24 14.42
#